data_AF-A0A7S3D4H6-F1
#
_entry.id   AF-A0A7S3D4H6-F1
#
_cell.length_a   1.000
_cell.length_b   1.000
_cell.length_c   1.000
_cell.angle_alpha   90.00
_cell.angle_beta   90.00
_cell.angle_gamma   90.00
#
_symmetry.space_group_name_H-M   'P 1'
#
loop_
_entity.id
_entity.type
_entity.pdbx_description
1 polymer ?
#
loop_
_entity_poly.entity_id
_entity_poly.type
_entity_poly.pdbx_seq_one_letter_code
_entity_poly.pdbx_strand_id
1 'polypeptide(L)'
;MTVSETAREPPSDEKDTPNPTALHALNLSGALAREATLINRYFPEQVLNSPAKEPVQLDGPNPFDENTDKPASSGAYFYRKFDLGDNIELVCRSEVNGCMEFKGETHNIMVRALNEYDSKVSTASLSST
;
A
#
# COMPACT_ATOMS: atom_id res chain seq x y z
N MET A 1 6.62 1.06 3.37
CA MET A 1 6.55 2.16 2.38
C MET A 1 7.43 3.28 2.88
N THR A 2 8.29 3.85 2.04
CA THR A 2 9.10 5.01 2.42
C THR A 2 8.25 6.29 2.33
N VAL A 3 8.62 7.32 3.09
CA VAL A 3 7.91 8.60 3.17
C VAL A 3 8.90 9.72 2.90
N SER A 4 8.57 10.60 1.96
CA SER A 4 9.42 11.74 1.55
C SER A 4 10.85 11.36 1.13
N GLU A 5 11.08 10.15 0.63
CA GLU A 5 12.41 9.66 0.23
C GLU A 5 13.04 10.51 -0.89
N THR A 6 12.22 11.03 -1.81
CA THR A 6 12.66 11.86 -2.93
C THR A 6 12.53 13.36 -2.66
N ALA A 7 12.32 13.77 -1.40
CA ALA A 7 12.28 15.18 -1.03
C ALA A 7 13.69 15.79 -1.11
N ARG A 8 13.77 17.12 -1.24
CA ARG A 8 15.04 17.86 -1.19
C ARG A 8 15.83 17.56 0.10
N GLU A 9 15.11 17.46 1.21
CA GLU A 9 15.63 17.08 2.52
C GLU A 9 14.79 15.88 3.01
N PRO A 10 15.28 14.63 2.84
CA PRO A 10 14.56 13.45 3.30
C PRO A 10 14.58 13.34 4.83
N PRO A 11 13.62 12.62 5.44
CA PRO A 11 13.60 12.40 6.88
C PRO A 11 14.86 11.70 7.39
N SER A 12 15.40 12.15 8.52
CA SER A 12 16.60 11.57 9.12
C SER A 12 16.37 10.16 9.67
N ASP A 13 17.44 9.37 9.73
CA ASP A 13 17.47 8.08 10.40
C ASP A 13 17.79 8.22 11.90
N GLU A 14 17.51 7.18 12.68
CA GLU A 14 17.90 7.09 14.10
C GLU A 14 19.40 7.29 14.32
N LYS A 15 20.24 6.84 13.37
CA LYS A 15 21.70 6.95 13.46
C LYS A 15 22.20 8.38 13.37
N ASP A 16 21.49 9.21 12.60
CA ASP A 16 21.86 10.61 12.34
C ASP A 16 21.31 11.55 13.41
N THR A 17 20.44 11.04 14.30
CA THR A 17 19.78 11.84 15.34
C THR A 17 20.00 11.26 16.74
N PRO A 18 21.19 11.45 17.34
CA PRO A 18 21.44 10.97 18.70
C PRO A 18 20.54 11.71 19.72
N ASN A 19 19.86 10.94 20.58
CA ASN A 19 18.91 11.42 21.59
C ASN A 19 17.77 12.31 21.02
N PRO A 20 16.93 11.77 20.13
CA PRO A 20 15.83 12.53 19.56
C PRO A 20 14.81 12.87 20.65
N THR A 21 14.23 14.07 20.58
CA THR A 21 13.03 14.38 21.37
C THR A 21 11.90 13.45 20.95
N ALA A 22 10.91 13.23 21.83
CA ALA A 22 9.78 12.35 21.51
C ALA A 22 9.07 12.73 20.21
N LEU A 23 8.93 14.05 19.95
CA LEU A 23 8.34 14.54 18.70
C LEU A 23 9.24 14.24 17.49
N HIS A 24 10.55 14.39 17.61
CA HIS A 24 11.47 14.08 16.53
C HIS A 24 11.55 12.58 16.23
N ALA A 25 11.43 11.73 17.27
CA ALA A 25 11.44 10.28 17.13
C ALA A 25 10.26 9.75 16.27
N LEU A 26 9.11 10.42 16.30
CA LEU A 26 7.95 10.07 15.46
C LEU A 26 8.19 10.36 13.97
N ASN A 27 9.01 11.38 13.67
CA ASN A 27 9.29 11.82 12.32
C ASN A 27 10.56 11.20 11.71
N LEU A 28 11.16 10.21 12.38
CA LEU A 28 12.27 9.45 11.82
C LEU A 28 11.79 8.56 10.67
N SER A 29 12.64 8.36 9.67
CA SER A 29 12.33 7.60 8.45
C SER A 29 11.68 6.24 8.74
N GLY A 30 12.20 5.50 9.72
CA GLY A 30 11.70 4.18 10.11
C GLY A 30 10.35 4.22 10.82
N ALA A 31 10.08 5.26 11.61
CA ALA A 31 8.80 5.46 12.26
C ALA A 31 7.72 5.83 11.23
N LEU A 32 8.01 6.80 10.36
CA LEU A 32 7.14 7.21 9.27
C LEU A 32 6.86 6.05 8.31
N ALA A 33 7.89 5.26 7.95
CA ALA A 33 7.72 4.12 7.06
C ALA A 33 6.84 3.02 7.66
N ARG A 34 6.95 2.79 8.97
CA ARG A 34 6.12 1.84 9.71
C ARG A 34 4.66 2.30 9.71
N GLU A 35 4.42 3.56 10.07
CA GLU A 35 3.07 4.15 10.07
C GLU A 35 2.44 4.12 8.68
N ALA A 36 3.16 4.61 7.65
CA ALA A 36 2.67 4.61 6.27
C ALA A 36 2.32 3.21 5.76
N THR A 37 3.07 2.19 6.20
CA THR A 37 2.77 0.78 5.88
C THR A 37 1.48 0.32 6.55
N LEU A 38 1.24 0.68 7.82
CA LEU A 38 0.00 0.36 8.52
C LEU A 38 -1.19 1.08 7.87
N ILE A 39 -1.05 2.36 7.53
CA ILE A 39 -2.08 3.12 6.81
C ILE A 39 -2.43 2.42 5.50
N ASN A 40 -1.43 2.04 4.69
CA ASN A 40 -1.66 1.34 3.42
C ASN A 40 -2.13 -0.10 3.58
N ARG A 41 -1.96 -0.72 4.76
CA ARG A 41 -2.53 -2.03 5.05
C ARG A 41 -4.01 -1.94 5.39
N TYR A 42 -4.39 -0.97 6.22
CA TYR A 42 -5.75 -0.88 6.75
C TYR A 42 -6.70 -0.10 5.86
N PHE A 43 -6.23 0.98 5.21
CA PHE A 43 -7.08 1.84 4.41
C PHE A 43 -7.80 1.08 3.27
N PRO A 44 -7.13 0.20 2.48
CA PRO A 44 -7.81 -0.58 1.45
C PRO A 44 -8.95 -1.44 1.99
N GLU A 45 -8.78 -2.10 3.14
CA GLU A 45 -9.82 -2.93 3.77
C GLU A 45 -10.98 -2.07 4.29
N GLN A 46 -10.66 -0.92 4.90
CA GLN A 46 -11.64 -0.03 5.52
C GLN A 46 -12.61 0.59 4.50
N VAL A 47 -12.19 0.79 3.26
CA VAL A 47 -13.03 1.41 2.21
C VAL A 47 -13.84 0.40 1.40
N LEU A 48 -13.70 -0.90 1.66
CA LEU A 48 -14.52 -1.92 1.03
C LEU A 48 -15.90 -1.99 1.67
N ASN A 49 -16.88 -2.48 0.91
CA ASN A 49 -18.25 -2.69 1.39
C ASN A 49 -18.38 -3.94 2.30
N SER A 50 -17.29 -4.46 2.87
CA SER A 50 -17.31 -5.61 3.76
C SER A 50 -17.74 -5.19 5.18
N PRO A 51 -18.59 -5.96 5.89
CA PRO A 51 -19.24 -7.21 5.49
C PRO A 51 -20.62 -7.02 4.81
N ALA A 52 -20.98 -5.78 4.44
CA ALA A 52 -22.31 -5.44 3.92
C ALA A 52 -22.62 -6.04 2.54
N LYS A 53 -21.60 -6.38 1.74
CA LYS A 53 -21.73 -7.05 0.44
C LYS A 53 -20.81 -8.26 0.39
N GLU A 54 -21.33 -9.38 -0.10
CA GLU A 54 -20.55 -10.60 -0.36
C GLU A 54 -19.41 -10.32 -1.35
N PRO A 55 -18.22 -10.90 -1.14
CA PRO A 55 -17.10 -10.73 -2.04
C PRO A 55 -17.35 -11.43 -3.38
N VAL A 56 -16.82 -10.84 -4.45
CA VAL A 56 -16.81 -11.49 -5.77
C VAL A 56 -15.82 -12.65 -5.73
N GLN A 57 -16.31 -13.85 -6.01
CA GLN A 57 -15.49 -15.06 -6.06
C GLN A 57 -14.83 -15.22 -7.43
N LEU A 58 -13.56 -15.62 -7.42
CA LEU A 58 -12.81 -15.99 -8.62
C LEU A 58 -12.77 -17.52 -8.77
N ASP A 59 -12.32 -17.99 -9.93
CA ASP A 59 -12.28 -19.41 -10.27
C ASP A 59 -11.43 -20.27 -9.31
N GLY A 60 -10.39 -19.67 -8.70
CA GLY A 60 -9.50 -20.33 -7.75
C GLY A 60 -9.59 -19.71 -6.36
N PRO A 61 -9.48 -20.51 -5.28
CA PRO A 61 -9.41 -19.99 -3.92
C PRO A 61 -8.12 -19.21 -3.71
N ASN A 62 -8.06 -18.41 -2.64
CA ASN A 62 -6.84 -17.75 -2.22
C ASN A 62 -5.77 -18.81 -1.86
N PRO A 63 -4.61 -18.86 -2.56
CA PRO A 63 -3.60 -19.89 -2.34
C PRO A 63 -2.81 -19.71 -1.03
N PHE A 64 -3.03 -18.62 -0.29
CA PHE A 64 -2.41 -18.32 1.00
C PHE A 64 -3.40 -18.38 2.16
N ASP A 65 -4.62 -18.86 1.91
CA ASP A 65 -5.56 -19.08 2.99
C ASP A 65 -5.07 -20.26 3.84
N GLU A 66 -4.72 -19.98 5.09
CA GLU A 66 -4.20 -20.98 6.05
C GLU A 66 -5.32 -21.81 6.69
N ASN A 67 -6.57 -21.70 6.23
CA ASN A 67 -7.76 -22.36 6.80
C ASN A 67 -7.91 -22.09 8.31
N THR A 68 -7.53 -20.88 8.75
CA THR A 68 -7.74 -20.44 10.12
C THR A 68 -9.12 -19.78 10.26
N ASP A 69 -9.65 -19.66 11.47
CA ASP A 69 -10.91 -18.93 11.72
C ASP A 69 -10.82 -17.42 11.41
N LYS A 70 -9.63 -16.91 11.06
CA LYS A 70 -9.44 -15.52 10.64
C LYS A 70 -9.69 -15.41 9.13
N PRO A 71 -10.64 -14.58 8.69
CA PRO A 71 -10.83 -14.35 7.26
C PRO A 71 -9.55 -13.79 6.66
N ALA A 72 -9.17 -14.30 5.49
CA ALA A 72 -8.09 -13.74 4.70
C ALA A 72 -8.38 -12.26 4.38
N SER A 73 -7.31 -11.47 4.23
CA SER A 73 -7.43 -10.07 3.75
C SER A 73 -8.20 -10.04 2.44
N SER A 74 -9.05 -9.04 2.26
CA SER A 74 -9.76 -8.84 1.01
C SER A 74 -8.76 -8.57 -0.11
N GLY A 75 -8.88 -9.33 -1.20
CA GLY A 75 -8.02 -9.17 -2.36
C GLY A 75 -8.10 -10.37 -3.28
N ALA A 76 -7.60 -10.16 -4.49
CA ALA A 76 -7.56 -11.19 -5.52
C ALA A 76 -6.19 -11.21 -6.20
N TYR A 77 -5.77 -12.40 -6.60
CA TYR A 77 -4.50 -12.62 -7.29
C TYR A 77 -4.74 -13.04 -8.75
N PHE A 78 -4.03 -12.40 -9.67
CA PHE A 78 -4.04 -12.73 -11.09
C PHE A 78 -2.63 -13.11 -11.54
N TYR A 79 -2.50 -14.26 -12.19
CA TYR A 79 -1.22 -14.72 -12.74
C TYR A 79 -1.20 -14.43 -14.23
N ARG A 80 -0.25 -13.60 -14.66
CA ARG A 80 -0.14 -13.13 -16.05
C ARG A 80 1.19 -13.59 -16.64
N LYS A 81 1.15 -14.03 -17.90
CA LYS A 81 2.34 -14.38 -18.67
C LYS A 81 2.57 -13.32 -19.75
N PHE A 82 3.81 -12.86 -19.86
CA PHE A 82 4.28 -11.91 -20.86
C PHE A 82 5.46 -12.54 -21.60
N ASP A 83 5.43 -12.49 -22.93
CA ASP A 83 6.58 -12.81 -23.77
C ASP A 83 7.42 -11.54 -23.94
N LEU A 84 8.67 -11.58 -23.51
CA LEU A 84 9.60 -10.44 -23.59
C LEU A 84 10.51 -10.52 -24.82
N GLY A 85 10.35 -11.53 -25.69
CA GLY A 85 11.27 -11.83 -26.78
C GLY A 85 12.48 -12.62 -26.31
N ASP A 86 13.36 -12.98 -27.25
CA ASP A 86 14.61 -13.72 -27.00
C ASP A 86 14.44 -15.00 -26.14
N ASN A 87 13.29 -15.68 -26.30
CA ASN A 87 12.92 -16.87 -25.52
C ASN A 87 12.84 -16.60 -24.00
N ILE A 88 12.45 -15.38 -23.62
CA ILE A 88 12.24 -14.96 -22.23
C ILE A 88 10.74 -14.83 -21.98
N GLU A 89 10.22 -15.69 -21.11
CA GLU A 89 8.85 -15.60 -20.61
C GLU A 89 8.83 -15.07 -19.17
N LEU A 90 8.10 -13.97 -18.94
CA LEU A 90 7.84 -13.43 -17.61
C LEU A 90 6.47 -13.89 -17.12
N VAL A 91 6.44 -14.59 -16.00
CA VAL A 91 5.20 -14.85 -15.26
C VAL A 91 5.19 -13.97 -14.01
N CYS A 92 4.15 -13.14 -13.87
CA CYS A 92 4.00 -12.30 -12.69
C CYS A 92 2.67 -12.54 -11.97
N ARG A 93 2.72 -12.54 -10.64
CA ARG A 93 1.55 -12.48 -9.79
C ARG A 93 1.18 -11.01 -9.58
N SER A 94 -0.04 -10.68 -9.90
CA SER A 94 -0.64 -9.36 -9.74
C SER A 94 -1.70 -9.42 -8.65
N GLU A 95 -1.90 -8.32 -7.94
CA GLU A 95 -2.89 -8.22 -6.87
C GLU A 95 -3.86 -7.08 -7.15
N VAL A 96 -5.11 -7.24 -6.71
CA VAL A 96 -6.11 -6.19 -6.65
C VAL A 96 -6.77 -6.22 -5.28
N ASN A 97 -7.26 -5.07 -4.80
CA ASN A 97 -7.87 -4.97 -3.47
C ASN A 97 -9.38 -5.25 -3.49
N GLY A 98 -10.04 -4.99 -4.63
CA GLY A 98 -11.46 -5.23 -4.79
C GLY A 98 -11.94 -4.90 -6.20
N CYS A 99 -13.24 -4.71 -6.33
CA CYS A 99 -13.89 -4.32 -7.58
C CYS A 99 -14.99 -3.28 -7.34
N MET A 100 -15.33 -2.53 -8.39
CA MET A 100 -16.47 -1.62 -8.39
C MET A 100 -17.31 -1.81 -9.66
N GLU A 101 -18.62 -1.60 -9.54
CA GLU A 101 -19.52 -1.58 -10.69
C GLU A 101 -19.61 -0.14 -11.22
N PHE A 102 -19.32 0.06 -12.50
CA PHE A 102 -19.46 1.34 -13.17
C PHE A 102 -20.12 1.13 -14.53
N LYS A 103 -21.25 1.81 -14.78
CA LYS A 103 -22.02 1.71 -16.03
C LYS A 103 -22.40 0.27 -16.45
N GLY A 104 -22.61 -0.62 -15.47
CA GLY A 104 -22.99 -2.02 -15.72
C GLY A 104 -21.80 -2.96 -15.97
N GLU A 105 -20.57 -2.45 -15.91
CA GLU A 105 -19.35 -3.25 -15.98
C GLU A 105 -18.65 -3.33 -14.61
N THR A 106 -18.03 -4.47 -14.33
CA THR A 106 -17.23 -4.66 -13.12
C THR A 106 -15.77 -4.33 -13.43
N HIS A 107 -15.20 -3.39 -12.69
CA HIS A 107 -13.80 -3.00 -12.79
C HIS A 107 -13.02 -3.41 -11.55
N ASN A 108 -11.87 -4.05 -11.75
CA ASN A 108 -10.93 -4.33 -10.68
C ASN A 108 -10.22 -3.05 -10.25
N ILE A 109 -10.04 -2.86 -8.95
CA ILE A 109 -9.41 -1.67 -8.37
C ILE A 109 -8.23 -2.03 -7.47
N MET A 110 -7.21 -1.17 -7.52
CA MET A 110 -6.11 -1.14 -6.57
C MET A 110 -6.23 0.13 -5.74
N VAL A 111 -6.25 -0.03 -4.42
CA VAL A 111 -6.38 1.06 -3.47
C VAL A 111 -5.03 1.25 -2.79
N ARG A 112 -4.54 2.48 -2.79
CA ARG A 112 -3.32 2.90 -2.09
C ARG A 112 -3.62 4.19 -1.35
N ALA A 113 -2.92 4.42 -0.24
CA ALA A 113 -3.09 5.59 0.60
C ALA A 113 -1.83 6.45 0.57
N LEU A 114 -1.99 7.72 0.20
CA LEU A 114 -0.99 8.74 0.45
C LEU A 114 -1.19 9.27 1.88
N ASN A 115 -0.10 9.56 2.59
CA ASN A 115 -0.14 10.06 3.95
C ASN A 115 0.63 11.38 4.09
N GLU A 116 0.17 12.22 5.01
CA GLU A 116 0.81 13.46 5.45
C GLU A 116 1.12 13.31 6.94
N TYR A 117 2.32 13.71 7.39
CA TYR A 117 2.76 13.56 8.79
C TYR A 117 2.91 14.91 9.50
N ASP A 118 3.77 15.80 8.99
CA ASP A 118 3.94 17.18 9.47
C ASP A 118 3.97 18.12 8.27
N SER A 119 2.86 18.84 8.06
CA SER A 119 2.66 19.72 6.91
C SER A 119 3.71 20.84 6.83
N LYS A 120 4.24 21.30 7.97
CA LYS A 120 5.23 22.40 8.02
C LYS A 120 6.60 21.94 7.54
N VAL A 121 6.94 20.67 7.76
CA VAL A 121 8.22 20.08 7.37
C VAL A 121 8.11 19.46 5.97
N SER A 122 6.99 18.85 5.65
CA SER A 122 6.78 18.14 4.38
C SER A 122 6.64 19.09 3.18
N THR A 123 6.00 20.26 3.35
CA THR A 123 5.75 21.22 2.25
C THR A 123 6.79 22.35 2.13
N ALA A 124 7.63 22.56 3.14
CA ALA A 124 8.70 23.58 3.08
C ALA A 124 9.72 23.32 1.95
N SER A 125 9.78 22.08 1.43
CA SER A 125 10.60 21.73 0.27
C SER A 125 10.08 22.31 -1.07
N LEU A 126 8.83 22.78 -1.14
CA LEU A 126 8.18 23.27 -2.37
C LEU A 126 8.10 24.81 -2.48
N SER A 127 8.37 25.57 -1.41
CA SER A 127 8.13 27.02 -1.36
C SER A 127 9.36 27.91 -1.59
N SER A 128 10.51 27.33 -1.99
CA SER A 128 11.77 28.07 -2.21
C SER A 128 12.15 28.21 -3.69
N THR A 129 11.21 28.68 -4.52
CA THR A 129 11.47 29.09 -5.91
C THR A 129 10.94 30.50 -6.16
#